data_AF-A0A922ME04-F1
#
_entry.id   AF-A0A922ME04-F1
#
_cell.length_a   1.000
_cell.length_b   1.000
_cell.length_c   1.000
_cell.angle_alpha   90.00
_cell.angle_beta   90.00
_cell.angle_gamma   90.00
#
_symmetry.space_group_name_H-M   'P 1'
#
loop_
_entity.id
_entity.type
_entity.pdbx_description
1 polymer ?
#
loop_
_entity_poly.entity_id
_entity_poly.type
_entity_poly.pdbx_seq_one_letter_code
_entity_poly.pdbx_strand_id
1 'polypeptide(L)'
;PGPPALDFNKHRLVQPTVHHGRTRREISTTRDTSGVHHPEVTVTVPIDGQDYVLDLRLNLDLVTDNHVLRYQKNGKTVLHKPKKEDIDLCQYSGTVRGKPGSWVAVSTCHGVRGTIFDGERMRYIEPAEGKL
;
A
#
# COMPACT_ATOMS: atom_id res chain seq x y z
N PRO A 1 -15.11 -20.21 12.42
CA PRO A 1 -15.26 -18.90 11.75
C PRO A 1 -16.18 -18.00 12.58
N GLY A 2 -15.61 -16.96 13.23
CA GLY A 2 -16.41 -15.96 13.93
C GLY A 2 -17.21 -15.11 12.95
N PRO A 3 -18.26 -14.39 13.42
CA PRO A 3 -18.92 -13.40 12.59
C PRO A 3 -17.90 -12.38 12.06
N PRO A 4 -18.08 -11.84 10.84
CA PRO A 4 -17.25 -10.73 10.35
C PRO A 4 -17.26 -9.61 11.40
N ALA A 5 -16.11 -8.99 11.66
CA ALA A 5 -16.09 -7.84 12.55
C ALA A 5 -17.04 -6.77 11.98
N LEU A 6 -17.96 -6.26 12.82
CA LEU A 6 -18.98 -5.29 12.43
C LEU A 6 -18.37 -3.99 11.84
N ASP A 7 -17.07 -3.80 12.08
CA ASP A 7 -16.27 -2.64 11.72
C ASP A 7 -15.94 -2.58 10.22
N PHE A 8 -16.02 -3.71 9.48
CA PHE A 8 -15.66 -3.78 8.06
C PHE A 8 -16.62 -3.02 7.13
N ASN A 9 -17.80 -2.61 7.62
CA ASN A 9 -18.75 -1.80 6.84
C ASN A 9 -18.45 -0.28 6.90
N LYS A 10 -17.42 0.15 7.64
CA LYS A 10 -17.06 1.57 7.78
C LYS A 10 -15.67 1.81 7.18
N HIS A 11 -15.61 2.69 6.19
CA HIS A 11 -14.35 3.21 5.66
C HIS A 11 -14.20 4.70 5.97
N ARG A 12 -12.96 5.18 6.03
CA ARG A 12 -12.63 6.59 6.17
C ARG A 12 -12.10 7.10 4.85
N LEU A 13 -12.73 8.15 4.32
CA LEU A 13 -12.21 8.88 3.18
C LEU A 13 -11.05 9.75 3.66
N VAL A 14 -9.88 9.58 3.06
CA VAL A 14 -8.65 10.26 3.50
C VAL A 14 -7.99 11.01 2.36
N GLN A 15 -7.30 12.09 2.72
CA GLN A 15 -6.37 12.80 1.84
C GLN A 15 -4.96 12.65 2.41
N PRO A 16 -4.24 11.59 2.01
CA PRO A 16 -2.93 11.26 2.56
C PRO A 16 -1.84 12.15 1.94
N THR A 17 -0.80 12.44 2.73
CA THR A 17 0.43 13.07 2.25
C THR A 17 1.56 12.05 2.29
N VAL A 18 2.26 11.87 1.16
CA VAL A 18 3.34 10.89 1.02
C VAL A 18 4.69 11.59 1.10
N HIS A 19 5.62 11.02 1.88
CA HIS A 19 6.99 11.50 2.01
C HIS A 19 7.97 10.40 1.67
N HIS A 20 9.06 10.77 0.99
CA HIS A 20 10.16 9.86 0.71
C HIS A 20 10.88 9.44 2.00
N GLY A 21 11.10 8.14 2.24
CA GLY A 21 11.65 7.63 3.50
C GLY A 21 13.00 8.25 3.92
N ARG A 22 13.95 8.34 2.98
CA ARG A 22 15.29 8.92 3.25
C ARG A 22 15.32 10.44 3.38
N THR A 23 14.76 11.16 2.41
CA THR A 23 14.91 12.63 2.31
C THR A 23 13.83 13.38 3.07
N ARG A 24 12.75 12.70 3.48
CA ARG A 24 11.56 13.26 4.13
C ARG A 24 10.86 14.36 3.32
N ARG A 25 11.17 14.48 2.04
CA ARG A 25 10.48 15.40 1.13
C ARG A 25 9.11 14.84 0.79
N GLU A 26 8.12 15.71 0.72
CA GLU A 26 6.81 15.37 0.17
C GLU A 26 6.96 14.98 -1.31
N ILE A 27 6.26 13.93 -1.71
CA ILE A 27 6.26 13.39 -3.08
C ILE A 27 4.81 13.18 -3.53
N SER A 28 4.54 13.48 -4.80
CA SER A 28 3.20 13.31 -5.40
C SER A 28 2.89 11.86 -5.77
N THR A 29 3.91 11.00 -5.85
CA THR A 29 3.80 9.59 -6.21
C THR A 29 4.82 8.78 -5.42
N THR A 30 4.51 7.50 -5.22
CA THR A 30 5.45 6.53 -4.63
C THR A 30 6.50 6.06 -5.63
N ARG A 31 6.36 6.39 -6.92
CA ARG A 31 7.32 6.04 -7.98
C ARG A 31 8.45 7.03 -8.09
N ASP A 32 9.63 6.52 -8.40
CA ASP A 32 10.75 7.32 -8.88
C ASP A 32 10.65 7.62 -10.38
N THR A 33 11.68 8.28 -10.93
CA THR A 33 11.76 8.65 -12.35
C THR A 33 11.89 7.47 -13.30
N SER A 34 12.22 6.27 -12.80
CA SER A 34 12.25 5.03 -13.57
C SER A 34 10.92 4.28 -13.55
N GLY A 35 9.95 4.76 -12.78
CA GLY A 35 8.62 4.14 -12.63
C GLY A 35 8.54 3.09 -11.53
N VAL A 36 9.64 2.84 -10.80
CA VAL A 36 9.72 1.87 -9.70
C VAL A 36 9.31 2.54 -8.39
N HIS A 37 8.58 1.82 -7.56
CA HIS A 37 8.13 2.30 -6.25
C HIS A 37 9.29 2.40 -5.25
N HIS A 38 9.33 3.49 -4.47
CA HIS A 38 10.31 3.67 -3.41
C HIS A 38 10.18 2.57 -2.36
N PRO A 39 11.30 1.95 -1.91
CA PRO A 39 11.26 0.82 -0.98
C PRO A 39 10.73 1.22 0.40
N GLU A 40 10.91 2.49 0.79
CA GLU A 40 10.44 3.04 2.05
C GLU A 40 9.79 4.40 1.85
N VAL A 41 8.61 4.58 2.44
CA VAL A 41 7.87 5.84 2.42
C VAL A 41 7.24 6.09 3.79
N THR A 42 7.02 7.35 4.12
CA THR A 42 6.20 7.75 5.26
C THR A 42 4.91 8.36 4.72
N VAL A 43 3.76 7.88 5.18
CA VAL A 43 2.46 8.40 4.77
C VAL A 43 1.76 8.99 5.98
N THR A 44 1.34 10.24 5.90
CA THR A 44 0.49 10.87 6.91
C THR A 44 -0.96 10.78 6.47
N VAL A 45 -1.81 10.21 7.34
CA VAL A 45 -3.24 10.00 7.06
C VAL A 45 -4.07 10.68 8.15
N PRO A 46 -4.86 11.71 7.82
CA PRO A 46 -5.79 12.33 8.76
C PRO A 46 -6.99 11.40 8.98
N ILE A 47 -7.23 10.97 10.21
CA ILE A 47 -8.36 10.11 10.57
C ILE A 47 -8.99 10.61 11.87
N ASP A 48 -10.29 10.92 11.83
CA ASP A 48 -11.06 11.35 13.00
C ASP A 48 -10.41 12.51 13.78
N GLY A 49 -9.79 13.46 13.05
CA GLY A 49 -9.13 14.65 13.62
C GLY A 49 -7.71 14.41 14.14
N GLN A 50 -7.15 13.22 13.93
CA GLN A 50 -5.77 12.87 14.31
C GLN A 50 -4.95 12.47 13.09
N ASP A 51 -3.69 12.91 13.03
CA ASP A 51 -2.75 12.47 12.01
C ASP A 51 -2.08 11.16 12.41
N TYR A 52 -2.28 10.14 11.57
CA TYR A 52 -1.62 8.84 11.66
C TYR A 52 -0.40 8.86 10.74
N VAL A 53 0.79 8.77 11.34
CA VAL A 53 2.04 8.68 10.57
C VAL A 53 2.40 7.21 10.40
N LEU A 54 2.37 6.74 9.16
CA LEU A 54 2.60 5.36 8.76
C LEU A 54 4.04 5.25 8.24
N ASP A 55 4.84 4.43 8.89
CA ASP A 55 6.19 4.07 8.43
C ASP A 55 6.08 2.77 7.62
N LEU A 56 6.28 2.87 6.30
CA LEU A 56 5.90 1.85 5.34
C LEU A 56 7.09 1.32 4.54
N ARG A 57 7.07 0.02 4.28
CA ARG A 57 8.00 -0.71 3.42
C ARG A 57 7.28 -1.42 2.30
N LEU A 58 7.84 -1.34 1.09
CA LEU A 58 7.29 -2.00 -0.07
C LEU A 58 7.33 -3.52 0.12
N ASN A 59 6.22 -4.20 -0.13
CA ASN A 59 6.10 -5.64 0.01
C ASN A 59 6.66 -6.34 -1.23
N LEU A 60 7.92 -6.74 -1.16
CA LEU A 60 8.64 -7.41 -2.25
C LEU A 60 8.41 -8.93 -2.30
N ASP A 61 7.75 -9.51 -1.30
CA ASP A 61 7.54 -10.96 -1.17
C ASP A 61 6.20 -11.43 -1.76
N LEU A 62 5.42 -10.52 -2.34
CA LEU A 62 4.13 -10.86 -2.99
C LEU A 62 4.30 -11.74 -4.23
N VAL A 63 5.48 -11.75 -4.84
CA VAL A 63 5.76 -12.57 -6.02
C VAL A 63 7.04 -13.38 -5.78
N THR A 64 6.87 -14.69 -5.66
CA THR A 64 7.99 -15.63 -5.51
C THR A 64 8.92 -15.56 -6.72
N ASP A 65 10.22 -15.70 -6.50
CA ASP A 65 11.24 -15.62 -7.57
C ASP A 65 11.02 -16.63 -8.74
N ASN A 66 10.22 -17.68 -8.51
CA ASN A 66 9.87 -18.69 -9.52
C ASN A 66 8.47 -18.52 -10.13
N HIS A 67 7.86 -17.35 -9.99
CA HIS A 67 6.54 -17.08 -10.56
C HIS A 67 6.58 -17.14 -12.10
N VAL A 68 5.62 -17.86 -12.70
CA VAL A 68 5.45 -17.98 -14.15
C VAL A 68 4.03 -17.59 -14.52
N LEU A 69 3.90 -16.56 -15.35
CA LEU A 69 2.65 -16.18 -16.00
C LEU A 69 2.44 -17.05 -17.24
N ARG A 70 1.28 -17.69 -17.32
CA ARG A 70 0.84 -18.47 -18.49
C ARG A 70 -0.36 -17.79 -19.14
N TYR A 71 -0.24 -17.38 -20.40
CA TYR A 71 -1.32 -16.74 -21.14
C TYR A 71 -1.30 -17.10 -22.63
N GLN A 72 -2.41 -16.84 -23.33
CA GLN A 72 -2.50 -17.03 -24.78
C GLN A 72 -2.17 -15.74 -25.50
N LYS A 73 -1.28 -15.81 -26.50
CA LYS A 73 -1.00 -14.69 -27.41
C LYS A 73 -0.98 -15.22 -28.84
N ASN A 74 -1.85 -14.69 -29.69
CA ASN A 74 -1.97 -15.08 -31.09
C ASN A 74 -2.15 -16.61 -31.28
N GLY A 75 -3.00 -17.23 -30.45
CA GLY A 75 -3.28 -18.67 -30.49
C GLY A 75 -2.15 -19.58 -29.96
N LYS A 76 -1.05 -19.01 -29.44
CA LYS A 76 0.04 -19.78 -28.83
C LYS A 76 0.08 -19.56 -27.32
N THR A 77 0.37 -20.63 -26.59
CA THR A 77 0.62 -20.56 -25.14
C THR A 77 1.98 -19.93 -24.92
N VAL A 78 2.02 -18.86 -24.13
CA VAL A 78 3.25 -18.18 -23.69
C VAL A 78 3.46 -18.46 -22.21
N LEU A 79 4.69 -18.79 -21.84
CA LEU A 79 5.17 -18.84 -20.46
C LEU A 79 6.14 -17.68 -20.26
N HIS A 80 5.83 -16.78 -19.36
CA HIS A 80 6.63 -15.59 -19.07
C HIS A 80 7.00 -15.56 -17.58
N LYS A 81 8.28 -15.37 -17.29
CA LYS A 81 8.78 -15.11 -15.94
C LYS A 81 9.03 -13.61 -15.82
N PRO A 82 8.12 -12.83 -15.23
CA PRO A 82 8.34 -11.40 -15.02
C PRO A 82 9.49 -11.20 -14.01
N LYS A 83 10.33 -10.20 -14.24
CA LYS A 83 11.25 -9.72 -13.20
C LYS A 83 10.48 -8.90 -12.16
N LYS A 84 11.05 -8.70 -10.97
CA LYS A 84 10.38 -7.87 -9.94
C LYS A 84 10.14 -6.44 -10.44
N GLU A 85 11.05 -5.92 -11.27
CA GLU A 85 10.93 -4.62 -11.92
C GLU A 85 9.82 -4.55 -12.98
N ASP A 86 9.40 -5.70 -13.55
CA ASP A 86 8.30 -5.77 -14.52
C ASP A 86 6.92 -5.79 -13.84
N ILE A 87 6.89 -5.93 -12.52
CA ILE A 87 5.67 -6.04 -11.72
C ILE A 87 5.46 -4.72 -10.98
N ASP A 88 4.31 -4.13 -11.20
CA ASP A 88 3.90 -2.92 -10.50
C ASP A 88 3.50 -3.23 -9.05
N LEU A 89 4.50 -3.40 -8.18
CA LEU A 89 4.32 -3.58 -6.74
C LEU A 89 4.14 -2.21 -6.08
N CYS A 90 2.92 -1.92 -5.69
CA CYS A 90 2.48 -0.70 -5.01
C CYS A 90 1.95 -1.00 -3.58
N GLN A 91 2.16 -2.22 -3.10
CA GLN A 91 1.63 -2.72 -1.83
C GLN A 91 2.68 -2.54 -0.75
N TYR A 92 2.29 -1.89 0.32
CA TYR A 92 3.15 -1.54 1.44
C TYR A 92 2.63 -2.15 2.73
N SER A 93 3.55 -2.49 3.61
CA SER A 93 3.25 -2.88 4.99
C SER A 93 4.13 -2.11 5.97
N GLY A 94 3.71 -2.00 7.22
CA GLY A 94 4.48 -1.24 8.20
C GLY A 94 3.76 -1.03 9.51
N THR A 95 4.04 0.08 10.18
CA THR A 95 3.53 0.38 11.53
C THR A 95 3.07 1.83 11.65
N VAL A 96 2.22 2.10 12.63
CA VAL A 96 1.86 3.46 13.03
C VAL A 96 2.92 3.97 14.01
N ARG A 97 3.53 5.10 13.68
CA ARG A 97 4.58 5.71 14.50
C ARG A 97 4.07 6.02 15.91
N GLY A 98 4.84 5.65 16.91
CA GLY A 98 4.51 5.89 18.32
C GLY A 98 3.40 5.00 18.89
N LYS A 99 2.90 4.01 18.13
CA LYS A 99 1.89 3.06 18.59
C LYS A 99 2.46 1.62 18.59
N PRO A 100 2.97 1.12 19.72
CA PRO A 100 3.48 -0.25 19.83
C PRO A 100 2.42 -1.30 19.48
N GLY A 101 2.83 -2.39 18.82
CA GLY A 101 1.91 -3.46 18.39
C GLY A 101 0.98 -3.08 17.23
N SER A 102 1.12 -1.86 16.68
CA SER A 102 0.40 -1.45 15.48
C SER A 102 0.94 -2.17 14.24
N TRP A 103 0.09 -2.28 13.22
CA TRP A 103 0.49 -2.75 11.90
C TRP A 103 -0.38 -2.11 10.83
N VAL A 104 0.16 -2.03 9.63
CA VAL A 104 -0.47 -1.36 8.48
C VAL A 104 -0.27 -2.24 7.25
N ALA A 105 -1.30 -2.33 6.42
CA ALA A 105 -1.24 -2.93 5.09
C ALA A 105 -2.05 -2.07 4.11
N VAL A 106 -1.38 -1.44 3.15
CA VAL A 106 -1.99 -0.49 2.21
C VAL A 106 -1.52 -0.71 0.78
N SER A 107 -2.35 -0.34 -0.19
CA SER A 107 -2.01 -0.20 -1.59
C SER A 107 -1.91 1.28 -1.95
N THR A 108 -0.95 1.64 -2.81
CA THR A 108 -0.79 2.98 -3.38
C THR A 108 -1.05 3.03 -4.89
N CYS A 109 -1.51 1.93 -5.49
CA CYS A 109 -1.72 1.82 -6.94
C CYS A 109 -2.69 2.88 -7.48
N HIS A 110 -3.73 3.21 -6.71
CA HIS A 110 -4.81 4.10 -7.11
C HIS A 110 -5.24 4.94 -5.89
N GLY A 111 -4.30 5.74 -5.38
CA GLY A 111 -4.42 6.38 -4.08
C GLY A 111 -4.15 5.41 -2.93
N VAL A 112 -4.02 5.95 -1.70
CA VAL A 112 -3.73 5.14 -0.51
C VAL A 112 -5.02 4.53 0.03
N ARG A 113 -5.10 3.21 0.02
CA ARG A 113 -6.21 2.45 0.60
C ARG A 113 -5.72 1.23 1.37
N GLY A 114 -6.46 0.81 2.37
CA GLY A 114 -6.13 -0.42 3.11
C GLY A 114 -6.42 -0.32 4.60
N THR A 115 -5.76 -1.18 5.37
CA THR A 115 -6.04 -1.39 6.79
C THR A 115 -4.94 -0.81 7.67
N ILE A 116 -5.35 -0.11 8.72
CA ILE A 116 -4.52 0.40 9.80
C ILE A 116 -5.03 -0.20 11.10
N PHE A 117 -4.20 -0.98 11.78
CA PHE A 117 -4.42 -1.35 13.17
C PHE A 117 -3.47 -0.56 14.04
N ASP A 118 -4.02 0.24 14.96
CA ASP A 118 -3.23 1.17 15.75
C ASP A 118 -2.80 0.61 17.12
N GLY A 119 -2.97 -0.70 17.35
CA GLY A 119 -2.76 -1.33 18.65
C GLY A 119 -4.07 -1.53 19.44
N GLU A 120 -5.11 -0.78 19.11
CA GLU A 120 -6.41 -0.86 19.81
C GLU A 120 -7.57 -1.12 18.85
N ARG A 121 -7.59 -0.41 17.71
CA ARG A 121 -8.71 -0.40 16.76
C ARG A 121 -8.22 -0.59 15.34
N MET A 122 -8.95 -1.42 14.62
CA MET A 122 -8.81 -1.57 13.18
C MET A 122 -9.60 -0.49 12.46
N ARG A 123 -8.98 0.10 11.43
CA ARG A 123 -9.59 1.11 10.56
C ARG A 123 -9.26 0.78 9.12
N TYR A 124 -10.26 0.90 8.26
CA TYR A 124 -10.08 0.79 6.81
C TYR A 124 -10.17 2.18 6.18
N ILE A 125 -9.21 2.52 5.33
CA ILE A 125 -9.12 3.82 4.65
C ILE A 125 -9.29 3.64 3.14
N GLU A 126 -9.94 4.61 2.52
CA GLU A 126 -10.06 4.75 1.07
C GLU A 126 -9.70 6.19 0.68
N PRO A 127 -9.16 6.43 -0.51
CA PRO A 127 -8.93 7.79 -0.98
C PRO A 127 -10.28 8.51 -1.10
N ALA A 128 -10.32 9.79 -0.72
CA ALA A 128 -11.45 10.65 -1.08
C ALA A 128 -11.61 10.69 -2.62
N GLU A 129 -12.83 10.53 -3.13
CA GLU A 129 -13.11 10.57 -4.56
C GLU A 129 -12.53 11.84 -5.22
N GLY A 130 -11.93 11.70 -6.42
CA GLY A 130 -11.47 12.84 -7.22
C GLY A 130 -9.95 13.05 -7.34
N LYS A 131 -9.11 12.07 -7.04
CA LYS A 131 -7.68 12.11 -7.41
C LYS A 131 -7.25 10.83 -8.13
N LEU A 132 -7.16 10.95 -9.45
CA LEU A 132 -6.42 10.06 -10.36
C LEU A 132 -4.91 10.23 -10.12
#